data_AF-A0AAW1P9U7-F1
#
_entry.id   AF-A0AAW1P9U7-F1
#
_cell.length_a   1.000
_cell.length_b   1.000
_cell.length_c   1.000
_cell.angle_alpha   90.00
_cell.angle_beta   90.00
_cell.angle_gamma   90.00
#
_symmetry.space_group_name_H-M   'P 1'
#
loop_
_entity.id
_entity.type
_entity.pdbx_description
1 polymer ?
#
loop_
_entity_poly.entity_id
_entity_poly.type
_entity_poly.pdbx_seq_one_letter_code
_entity_poly.pdbx_strand_id
1 'polypeptide(L)'
;MKFLEHSSLLRVKAFLDHLDVGDYIVSGELEAYSCKLAGLDKKLSKSLDTELGSSPEMSKSPVGPLVESSSRKTLIYLILTLNQIYPDYDFSQLRAHHFRKEPGLATAEEAIDSHLLEVSRKWESAPNRGEASFLDTLWKSLDEAVELPGCDVYTYKSDGDTDPFGEKGNIWAFNYFFYNKKQKKIAYFSCRAISRTVAHEDSKTSSGRYASYASAADNSDDGDSRYGMAGAMDV
;
A
#
# COMPACT_ATOMS: atom_id res chain seq x y z
N MET A 1 9.95 -9.17 9.13
CA MET A 1 10.31 -7.76 8.97
C MET A 1 9.91 -7.07 10.25
N LYS A 2 10.73 -6.16 10.75
CA LYS A 2 10.36 -5.35 11.93
C LYS A 2 10.17 -3.91 11.47
N PHE A 3 8.97 -3.36 11.67
CA PHE A 3 8.63 -1.97 11.41
C PHE A 3 9.61 -1.01 12.12
N LEU A 4 9.98 0.05 11.42
CA LEU A 4 10.82 1.13 11.91
C LEU A 4 9.99 2.40 11.97
N GLU A 5 9.71 2.86 13.19
CA GLU A 5 8.94 4.07 13.40
C GLU A 5 9.80 5.31 13.18
N HIS A 6 9.41 6.13 12.21
CA HIS A 6 10.05 7.40 11.88
C HIS A 6 8.98 8.48 11.81
N SER A 7 9.02 9.46 12.72
CA SER A 7 8.04 10.55 12.75
C SER A 7 8.06 11.41 11.48
N SER A 8 9.22 11.52 10.83
CA SER A 8 9.40 12.22 9.55
C SER A 8 8.66 11.51 8.41
N LEU A 9 8.78 10.18 8.31
CA LEU A 9 8.00 9.37 7.36
C LEU A 9 6.49 9.44 7.65
N LEU A 10 6.09 9.34 8.91
CA LEU A 10 4.67 9.42 9.31
C LEU A 10 4.06 10.78 8.93
N ARG A 11 4.81 11.87 9.07
CA ARG A 11 4.36 13.21 8.66
C ARG A 11 4.10 13.28 7.15
N VAL A 12 5.00 12.70 6.35
CA VAL A 12 4.84 12.65 4.88
C VAL A 12 3.66 11.76 4.49
N LYS A 13 3.55 10.56 5.09
CA LYS A 13 2.42 9.64 4.91
C LYS A 13 1.09 10.33 5.22
N ALA A 14 0.98 10.99 6.36
CA ALA A 14 -0.24 11.68 6.77
C ALA A 14 -0.65 12.82 5.82
N PHE A 15 0.31 13.48 5.17
CA PHE A 15 0.01 14.50 4.17
C PHE A 15 -0.47 13.91 2.85
N LEU A 16 0.02 12.73 2.49
CA LEU A 16 -0.38 12.00 1.30
C LEU A 16 -1.69 11.21 1.49
N ASP A 17 -2.30 11.22 2.67
CA ASP A 17 -3.53 10.49 2.95
C ASP A 17 -4.74 11.22 2.33
N HIS A 18 -5.31 10.63 1.28
CA HIS A 18 -6.48 11.16 0.54
C HIS A 18 -6.35 12.65 0.14
N LEU A 19 -5.18 13.05 -0.35
CA LEU A 19 -4.88 14.43 -0.71
C LEU A 19 -5.58 14.83 -2.03
N ASP A 20 -6.54 15.73 -1.96
CA ASP A 20 -7.17 16.34 -3.13
C ASP A 20 -6.26 17.40 -3.77
N VAL A 21 -5.74 17.09 -4.96
CA VAL A 21 -4.89 18.00 -5.73
C VAL A 21 -5.63 18.79 -6.81
N GLY A 22 -6.95 18.64 -6.93
CA GLY A 22 -7.76 19.20 -8.01
C GLY A 22 -8.40 18.09 -8.84
N ASP A 23 -7.82 17.73 -9.97
CA ASP A 23 -8.47 16.79 -10.88
C ASP A 23 -8.46 15.33 -10.38
N TYR A 24 -7.65 15.04 -9.38
CA TYR A 24 -7.46 13.71 -8.81
C TYR A 24 -7.14 13.76 -7.32
N ILE A 25 -7.33 12.61 -6.68
CA ILE A 25 -6.98 12.38 -5.28
C ILE A 25 -5.72 11.53 -5.25
N VAL A 26 -4.74 11.95 -4.47
CA VAL A 26 -3.48 11.24 -4.24
C VAL A 26 -3.58 10.46 -2.93
N SER A 27 -3.08 9.22 -2.93
CA SER A 27 -2.94 8.41 -1.73
C SER A 27 -1.55 7.77 -1.71
N GLY A 28 -0.81 7.98 -0.63
CA GLY A 28 0.57 7.51 -0.50
C GLY A 28 0.77 6.62 0.72
N GLU A 29 1.52 5.54 0.53
CA GLU A 29 1.99 4.66 1.60
C GLU A 29 3.51 4.73 1.70
N LEU A 30 4.00 5.09 2.89
CA LEU A 30 5.43 5.32 3.13
C LEU A 30 5.84 4.72 4.47
N GLU A 31 6.57 3.61 4.42
CA GLU A 31 6.96 2.85 5.61
C GLU A 31 8.37 2.27 5.49
N ALA A 32 9.04 2.07 6.63
CA ALA A 32 10.37 1.50 6.69
C ALA A 32 10.43 0.27 7.60
N TYR A 33 11.28 -0.69 7.24
CA TYR A 33 11.39 -1.97 7.90
C TYR A 33 12.86 -2.40 8.00
N SER A 34 13.23 -3.03 9.11
CA SER A 34 14.44 -3.86 9.15
C SER A 34 14.14 -5.26 8.67
N CYS A 35 15.03 -5.83 7.87
CA CYS A 35 14.93 -7.19 7.32
C CYS A 35 15.22 -8.29 8.35
N LYS A 36 14.98 -8.02 9.64
CA LYS A 36 15.03 -9.02 10.70
C LYS A 36 13.81 -9.92 10.57
N LEU A 37 14.06 -11.21 10.34
CA LEU A 37 13.03 -12.24 10.22
C LEU A 37 12.65 -12.77 11.61
N ALA A 38 11.37 -12.74 11.93
CA ALA A 38 10.81 -13.30 13.15
C ALA A 38 9.46 -13.97 12.86
N GLY A 39 9.03 -14.91 13.71
CA GLY A 39 7.70 -15.52 13.62
C GLY A 39 7.36 -16.10 12.24
N LEU A 40 6.23 -15.66 11.68
CA LEU A 40 5.68 -16.10 10.39
C LEU A 40 6.61 -15.77 9.22
N ASP A 41 7.27 -14.61 9.23
CA ASP A 41 8.19 -14.20 8.16
C ASP A 41 9.36 -15.18 8.01
N LYS A 42 9.82 -15.79 9.12
CA LYS A 42 10.89 -16.79 9.08
C LYS A 42 10.44 -18.08 8.39
N LYS A 43 9.16 -18.45 8.52
CA LYS A 43 8.60 -19.62 7.84
C LYS A 43 8.41 -19.31 6.36
N LEU A 44 7.78 -18.18 6.03
CA LEU A 44 7.55 -17.76 4.65
C LEU A 44 8.86 -17.56 3.88
N SER A 45 9.86 -16.93 4.50
CA SER A 45 11.20 -16.78 3.91
C SER A 45 11.85 -18.12 3.57
N LYS A 46 11.72 -19.15 4.42
CA LYS A 46 12.27 -20.48 4.14
C LYS A 46 11.55 -21.18 3.00
N SER A 47 10.22 -21.03 2.95
CA SER A 47 9.39 -21.60 1.89
C SER A 47 9.80 -21.01 0.54
N LEU A 48 9.86 -19.67 0.46
CA LEU A 48 10.25 -18.95 -0.74
C LEU A 48 11.69 -19.26 -1.16
N ASP A 49 12.65 -19.33 -0.23
CA ASP A 49 14.05 -19.65 -0.58
C ASP A 49 14.19 -21.06 -1.17
N THR A 50 13.42 -22.02 -0.66
CA THR A 50 13.41 -23.40 -1.17
C THR A 50 12.82 -23.43 -2.58
N GLU A 51 11.68 -22.79 -2.78
CA GLU A 51 11.00 -22.75 -4.07
C GLU A 51 11.85 -22.05 -5.14
N LEU A 52 12.37 -20.86 -4.82
CA LEU A 52 13.22 -20.08 -5.72
C LEU A 52 14.55 -20.80 -6.02
N GLY A 53 15.08 -21.59 -5.09
CA GLY A 53 16.28 -22.41 -5.32
C GLY A 53 16.06 -23.60 -6.26
N SER A 54 14.81 -24.02 -6.44
CA SER A 54 14.42 -25.17 -7.27
C SER A 54 13.89 -24.79 -8.67
N SER A 55 13.64 -23.50 -8.92
CA SER A 55 13.11 -23.02 -10.20
C SER A 55 14.16 -23.11 -11.31
N PRO A 56 13.81 -23.45 -12.56
CA PRO A 56 14.74 -23.45 -13.69
C PRO A 56 15.07 -22.05 -14.25
N GLU A 57 14.30 -21.00 -13.90
CA GLU A 57 14.50 -19.61 -14.37
C GLU A 57 15.57 -18.84 -13.58
N MET A 58 16.79 -19.38 -13.50
CA MET A 58 17.79 -18.93 -12.51
C MET A 58 18.75 -17.84 -12.97
N SER A 59 18.83 -17.59 -14.27
CA SER A 59 19.96 -16.85 -14.86
C SER A 59 19.69 -15.35 -15.10
N LYS A 60 18.43 -14.92 -15.21
CA LYS A 60 18.06 -13.52 -15.47
C LYS A 60 16.90 -13.11 -14.58
N SER A 61 17.19 -12.29 -13.57
CA SER A 61 16.20 -11.74 -12.66
C SER A 61 16.59 -10.30 -12.28
N PRO A 62 15.62 -9.41 -12.03
CA PRO A 62 15.88 -8.02 -11.64
C PRO A 62 16.68 -7.88 -10.35
N VAL A 63 16.58 -8.87 -9.45
CA VAL A 63 17.35 -8.88 -8.20
C VAL A 63 18.74 -9.51 -8.34
N GLY A 64 19.12 -9.92 -9.55
CA GLY A 64 20.31 -10.71 -9.85
C GLY A 64 20.01 -12.21 -10.04
N PRO A 65 21.01 -13.03 -10.42
CA PRO A 65 20.83 -14.46 -10.65
C PRO A 65 20.27 -15.14 -9.40
N LEU A 66 19.16 -15.87 -9.54
CA LEU A 66 18.49 -16.51 -8.40
C LEU A 66 19.23 -17.74 -7.87
N VAL A 67 20.27 -18.20 -8.57
CA VAL A 67 21.26 -19.14 -8.02
C VAL A 67 21.98 -18.55 -6.81
N GLU A 68 22.14 -17.23 -6.75
CA GLU A 68 22.77 -16.55 -5.63
C GLU A 68 21.79 -16.35 -4.47
N SER A 69 22.21 -16.79 -3.28
CA SER A 69 21.43 -16.62 -2.04
C SER A 69 21.17 -15.16 -1.69
N SER A 70 22.04 -14.23 -2.12
CA SER A 70 21.86 -12.77 -1.98
C SER A 70 20.67 -12.25 -2.79
N SER A 71 20.54 -12.69 -4.04
CA SER A 71 19.46 -12.31 -4.94
C SER A 71 18.12 -12.85 -4.44
N ARG A 72 18.07 -14.14 -4.04
CA ARG A 72 16.86 -14.73 -3.44
C ARG A 72 16.42 -14.00 -2.18
N LYS A 73 17.35 -13.70 -1.27
CA LYS A 73 17.05 -12.90 -0.06
C LYS A 73 16.47 -11.53 -0.40
N THR A 74 16.98 -10.87 -1.43
CA THR A 74 16.45 -9.58 -1.88
C THR A 74 15.00 -9.72 -2.30
N LEU A 75 14.68 -10.65 -3.22
CA LEU A 75 13.30 -10.90 -3.65
C LEU A 75 12.38 -11.25 -2.47
N ILE A 76 12.84 -12.11 -1.56
CA ILE A 76 12.09 -12.46 -0.34
C ILE A 76 11.79 -11.22 0.50
N TYR A 77 12.76 -10.31 0.68
CA TYR A 77 12.51 -9.08 1.43
C TYR A 77 11.52 -8.14 0.75
N LEU A 78 11.52 -8.06 -0.59
CA LEU A 78 10.50 -7.29 -1.32
C LEU A 78 9.10 -7.86 -1.07
N ILE A 79 8.94 -9.18 -1.21
CA ILE A 79 7.67 -9.89 -0.99
C ILE A 79 7.18 -9.77 0.45
N LEU A 80 8.08 -9.96 1.42
CA LEU A 80 7.74 -9.82 2.84
C LEU A 80 7.34 -8.39 3.19
N THR A 81 7.91 -7.39 2.53
CA THR A 81 7.54 -5.99 2.76
C THR A 81 6.10 -5.75 2.29
N LEU A 82 5.71 -6.25 1.12
CA LEU A 82 4.32 -6.15 0.65
C LEU A 82 3.32 -6.84 1.58
N ASN A 83 3.60 -8.08 2.01
CA ASN A 83 2.73 -8.80 2.95
C ASN A 83 2.58 -8.11 4.32
N GLN A 84 3.55 -7.28 4.72
CA GLN A 84 3.48 -6.55 5.99
C GLN A 84 2.63 -5.28 5.86
N ILE A 85 2.77 -4.58 4.74
CA ILE A 85 2.05 -3.33 4.48
C ILE A 85 0.58 -3.61 4.11
N TYR A 86 0.33 -4.71 3.39
CA TYR A 86 -1.00 -5.11 2.93
C TYR A 86 -1.33 -6.52 3.46
N PRO A 87 -1.62 -6.67 4.76
CA PRO A 87 -1.80 -7.97 5.41
C PRO A 87 -3.02 -8.76 4.91
N ASP A 88 -3.98 -8.08 4.28
CA ASP A 88 -5.17 -8.70 3.69
C ASP A 88 -4.91 -9.37 2.33
N TYR A 89 -3.71 -9.20 1.77
CA TYR A 89 -3.31 -9.72 0.46
C TYR A 89 -2.18 -10.74 0.61
N ASP A 90 -2.21 -11.80 -0.21
CA ASP A 90 -1.16 -12.82 -0.25
C ASP A 90 -0.22 -12.60 -1.43
N PHE A 91 0.99 -12.10 -1.15
CA PHE A 91 2.03 -11.91 -2.16
C PHE A 91 3.02 -13.08 -2.25
N SER A 92 2.75 -14.22 -1.60
CA SER A 92 3.66 -15.38 -1.60
C SER A 92 3.90 -15.97 -3.01
N GLN A 93 2.98 -15.75 -3.94
CA GLN A 93 3.09 -16.20 -5.33
C GLN A 93 3.92 -15.26 -6.22
N LEU A 94 4.31 -14.09 -5.73
CA LEU A 94 5.13 -13.17 -6.51
C LEU A 94 6.50 -13.78 -6.85
N ARG A 95 6.92 -13.51 -8.08
CA ARG A 95 8.19 -13.96 -8.67
C ARG A 95 8.99 -12.78 -9.18
N ALA A 96 10.26 -13.03 -9.53
CA ALA A 96 11.21 -12.02 -9.97
C ALA A 96 10.68 -11.09 -11.08
N HIS A 97 9.91 -11.61 -12.03
CA HIS A 97 9.39 -10.84 -13.17
C HIS A 97 8.33 -9.78 -12.79
N HIS A 98 7.72 -9.86 -11.60
CA HIS A 98 6.80 -8.83 -11.11
C HIS A 98 7.53 -7.58 -10.60
N PHE A 99 8.84 -7.70 -10.40
CA PHE A 99 9.68 -6.59 -9.96
C PHE A 99 10.55 -6.10 -11.11
N ARG A 100 11.05 -4.88 -10.97
CA ARG A 100 12.09 -4.31 -11.82
C ARG A 100 13.14 -3.67 -10.93
N LYS A 101 14.40 -3.74 -11.33
CA LYS A 101 15.47 -2.97 -10.69
C LYS A 101 15.65 -1.67 -11.46
N GLU A 102 15.65 -0.55 -10.74
CA GLU A 102 15.90 0.74 -11.35
C GLU A 102 17.41 0.90 -11.66
N PRO A 103 17.77 1.66 -12.72
CA PRO A 103 19.17 1.90 -13.07
C PRO A 103 19.99 2.54 -11.93
N GLY A 104 19.33 3.35 -11.10
CA GLY A 104 19.92 3.99 -9.93
C GLY A 104 18.91 4.86 -9.19
N LEU A 105 19.36 5.43 -8.06
CA LEU A 105 18.56 6.31 -7.20
C LEU A 105 18.05 7.55 -7.95
N ALA A 106 18.93 8.26 -8.66
CA ALA A 106 18.58 9.49 -9.37
C ALA A 106 17.44 9.31 -10.38
N THR A 107 17.38 8.17 -11.09
CA THR A 107 16.29 7.86 -12.01
C THR A 107 14.96 7.66 -11.28
N ALA A 108 14.99 7.06 -10.09
CA ALA A 108 13.80 6.90 -9.27
C ALA A 108 13.36 8.25 -8.68
N GLU A 109 14.29 9.08 -8.23
CA GLU A 109 14.02 10.45 -7.74
C GLU A 109 13.34 11.29 -8.81
N GLU A 110 13.91 11.37 -10.01
CA GLU A 110 13.33 12.14 -11.13
C GLU A 110 11.91 11.66 -11.48
N ALA A 111 11.69 10.34 -11.54
CA ALA A 111 10.37 9.78 -11.82
C ALA A 111 9.36 10.12 -10.72
N ILE A 112 9.72 9.96 -9.44
CA ILE A 112 8.87 10.26 -8.29
C ILE A 112 8.55 11.76 -8.23
N ASP A 113 9.56 12.62 -8.38
CA ASP A 113 9.41 14.07 -8.34
C ASP A 113 8.43 14.55 -9.41
N SER A 114 8.51 13.97 -10.62
CA SER A 114 7.59 14.30 -11.72
C SER A 114 6.12 14.00 -11.41
N HIS A 115 5.84 12.92 -10.68
CA HIS A 115 4.48 12.57 -10.25
C HIS A 115 3.97 13.45 -9.10
N LEU A 116 4.86 13.98 -8.27
CA LEU A 116 4.51 14.68 -7.03
C LEU A 116 4.56 16.20 -7.14
N LEU A 117 4.59 16.76 -8.35
CA LEU A 117 4.58 18.21 -8.58
C LEU A 117 3.32 18.89 -8.02
N GLU A 118 2.13 18.33 -8.27
CA GLU A 118 0.88 18.87 -7.71
C GLU A 118 0.80 18.73 -6.18
N VAL A 119 1.31 17.62 -5.65
CA VAL A 119 1.43 17.41 -4.20
C VAL A 119 2.31 18.47 -3.56
N SER A 120 3.43 18.81 -4.20
CA SER A 120 4.35 19.85 -3.73
C SER A 120 3.69 21.23 -3.68
N ARG A 121 2.88 21.58 -4.69
CA ARG A 121 2.08 22.83 -4.66
C ARG A 121 1.06 22.85 -3.52
N LYS A 122 0.40 21.72 -3.24
CA LYS A 122 -0.52 21.62 -2.09
C LYS A 122 0.21 21.75 -0.76
N TRP A 123 1.42 21.19 -0.64
CA TRP A 123 2.23 21.32 0.56
C TRP A 123 2.61 22.77 0.85
N GLU A 124 3.00 23.53 -0.19
CA GLU A 124 3.35 24.95 -0.05
C GLU A 124 2.20 25.82 0.45
N SER A 125 0.96 25.45 0.12
CA SER A 125 -0.25 26.14 0.59
C SER A 125 -0.78 25.59 1.92
N ALA A 126 -0.25 24.48 2.43
CA ALA A 126 -0.73 23.85 3.66
C ALA A 126 -0.32 24.65 4.91
N PRO A 127 -1.21 24.72 5.93
CA PRO A 127 -0.85 25.26 7.23
C PRO A 127 0.20 24.34 7.89
N ASN A 128 1.13 24.93 8.66
CA ASN A 128 2.16 24.19 9.41
C ASN A 128 3.13 23.33 8.54
N ARG A 129 3.35 23.72 7.28
CA ARG A 129 4.24 23.01 6.33
C ARG A 129 5.72 22.97 6.72
N GLY A 130 6.15 23.81 7.67
CA GLY A 130 7.57 24.00 7.99
C GLY A 130 8.28 24.86 6.94
N GLU A 131 9.61 24.92 6.96
CA GLU A 131 10.38 25.74 6.01
C GLU A 131 10.77 25.00 4.73
N ALA A 132 10.86 23.66 4.78
CA ALA A 132 11.32 22.84 3.67
C ALA A 132 10.20 22.54 2.66
N SER A 133 10.60 22.35 1.39
CA SER A 133 9.69 21.87 0.35
C SER A 133 9.20 20.44 0.68
N PHE A 134 8.14 20.00 0.01
CA PHE A 134 7.63 18.65 0.16
C PHE A 134 8.68 17.60 -0.22
N LEU A 135 9.32 17.77 -1.39
CA LEU A 135 10.32 16.83 -1.90
C LEU A 135 11.55 16.78 -1.00
N ASP A 136 12.04 17.94 -0.51
CA ASP A 136 13.14 17.94 0.46
C ASP A 136 12.78 17.19 1.74
N THR A 137 11.54 17.35 2.22
CA THR A 137 11.06 16.66 3.42
C THR A 137 10.97 15.15 3.16
N LEU A 138 10.40 14.74 2.03
CA LEU A 138 10.29 13.34 1.60
C LEU A 138 11.66 12.67 1.52
N TRP A 139 12.59 13.23 0.74
CA TRP A 139 13.88 12.63 0.48
C TRP A 139 14.78 12.58 1.71
N LYS A 140 14.77 13.63 2.55
CA LYS A 140 15.46 13.59 3.85
C LYS A 140 14.90 12.52 4.77
N SER A 141 13.58 12.38 4.83
CA SER A 141 12.93 11.37 5.68
C SER A 141 13.30 9.94 5.24
N LEU A 142 13.34 9.70 3.93
CA LEU A 142 13.77 8.43 3.35
C LEU A 142 15.26 8.17 3.62
N ASP A 143 16.12 9.16 3.44
CA ASP A 143 17.56 9.05 3.70
C ASP A 143 17.86 8.73 5.16
N GLU A 144 17.19 9.39 6.10
CA GLU A 144 17.31 9.10 7.53
C GLU A 144 16.91 7.66 7.88
N ALA A 145 15.90 7.11 7.20
CA ALA A 145 15.39 5.78 7.48
C ALA A 145 16.33 4.67 6.97
N VAL A 146 16.86 4.82 5.76
CA VAL A 146 17.55 3.73 5.05
C VAL A 146 18.93 4.06 4.47
N GLU A 147 19.42 5.30 4.56
CA GLU A 147 20.65 5.77 3.92
C GLU A 147 20.59 5.54 2.39
N LEU A 148 19.92 6.44 1.69
CA LEU A 148 19.56 6.32 0.27
C LEU A 148 20.75 6.05 -0.66
N PRO A 149 21.93 6.70 -0.50
CA PRO A 149 23.09 6.41 -1.35
C PRO A 149 23.57 4.95 -1.29
N GLY A 150 23.22 4.22 -0.23
CA GLY A 150 23.54 2.80 -0.06
C GLY A 150 22.47 1.85 -0.59
N CYS A 151 21.39 2.35 -1.18
CA CYS A 151 20.24 1.55 -1.59
C CYS A 151 20.35 1.04 -3.03
N ASP A 152 19.94 -0.22 -3.23
CA ASP A 152 19.41 -0.66 -4.51
C ASP A 152 17.92 -0.30 -4.58
N VAL A 153 17.47 0.23 -5.71
CA VAL A 153 16.07 0.63 -5.91
C VAL A 153 15.35 -0.37 -6.79
N TYR A 154 14.16 -0.78 -6.35
CA TYR A 154 13.29 -1.72 -7.06
C TYR A 154 11.89 -1.14 -7.20
N THR A 155 11.17 -1.55 -8.24
CA THR A 155 9.76 -1.26 -8.43
C THR A 155 8.95 -2.54 -8.53
N TYR A 156 7.74 -2.53 -7.99
CA TYR A 156 6.73 -3.58 -8.20
C TYR A 156 5.68 -3.09 -9.18
N LYS A 157 5.37 -3.92 -10.17
CA LYS A 157 4.26 -3.70 -11.10
C LYS A 157 3.19 -4.74 -10.83
N SER A 158 1.99 -4.25 -10.54
CA SER A 158 0.79 -5.08 -10.48
C SER A 158 0.54 -5.78 -11.81
N ASP A 159 0.07 -7.01 -11.73
CA ASP A 159 -0.37 -7.83 -12.86
C ASP A 159 -1.89 -7.78 -13.08
N GLY A 160 -2.66 -7.11 -12.22
CA GLY A 160 -4.10 -6.88 -12.42
C GLY A 160 -4.95 -6.90 -11.14
N ASP A 161 -6.19 -7.38 -11.27
CA ASP A 161 -7.28 -7.24 -10.28
C ASP A 161 -7.08 -7.99 -8.94
N THR A 162 -5.97 -8.72 -8.75
CA THR A 162 -5.72 -9.57 -7.57
C THR A 162 -4.94 -8.87 -6.46
N ASP A 163 -4.43 -7.67 -6.71
CA ASP A 163 -3.61 -6.90 -5.77
C ASP A 163 -4.19 -5.48 -5.54
N PRO A 164 -3.80 -4.75 -4.47
CA PRO A 164 -4.42 -3.47 -4.13
C PRO A 164 -4.08 -2.34 -5.11
N PHE A 165 -3.24 -2.60 -6.13
CA PHE A 165 -2.78 -1.61 -7.09
C PHE A 165 -3.44 -1.75 -8.45
N GLY A 166 -4.21 -2.83 -8.68
CA GLY A 166 -4.98 -3.10 -9.88
C GLY A 166 -6.26 -2.26 -10.05
N GLU A 167 -6.52 -1.29 -9.16
CA GLU A 167 -7.77 -0.53 -9.18
C GLU A 167 -8.00 0.25 -10.49
N LYS A 168 -9.23 0.14 -11.01
CA LYS A 168 -9.69 0.89 -12.18
C LYS A 168 -9.79 2.38 -11.84
N GLY A 169 -9.27 3.24 -12.70
CA GLY A 169 -9.33 4.70 -12.54
C GLY A 169 -8.06 5.36 -12.01
N ASN A 170 -7.00 4.57 -11.77
CA ASN A 170 -5.66 5.10 -11.53
C ASN A 170 -5.18 5.89 -12.77
N ILE A 171 -4.85 7.17 -12.57
CA ILE A 171 -4.16 8.01 -13.56
C ILE A 171 -2.70 7.59 -13.63
N TRP A 172 -2.09 7.41 -12.46
CA TRP A 172 -0.76 6.85 -12.29
C TRP A 172 -0.67 6.17 -10.92
N ALA A 173 0.23 5.19 -10.83
CA ALA A 173 0.58 4.55 -9.58
C ALA A 173 2.03 4.05 -9.66
N PHE A 174 2.72 4.07 -8.54
CA PHE A 174 4.06 3.49 -8.42
C PHE A 174 4.24 2.78 -7.09
N ASN A 175 5.20 1.85 -7.04
CA ASN A 175 5.53 1.06 -5.87
C ASN A 175 7.06 0.88 -5.80
N TYR A 176 7.74 1.80 -5.12
CA TYR A 176 9.20 1.79 -5.00
C TYR A 176 9.66 1.13 -3.69
N PHE A 177 10.78 0.44 -3.78
CA PHE A 177 11.50 -0.14 -2.66
C PHE A 177 12.94 0.39 -2.68
N PHE A 178 13.36 0.98 -1.57
CA PHE A 178 14.73 1.45 -1.34
C PHE A 178 15.39 0.49 -0.35
N TYR A 179 16.23 -0.42 -0.86
CA TYR A 179 16.81 -1.49 -0.05
C TYR A 179 18.31 -1.29 0.18
N ASN A 180 18.67 -0.96 1.42
CA ASN A 180 20.06 -0.90 1.86
C ASN A 180 20.52 -2.29 2.36
N LYS A 181 21.27 -2.98 1.51
CA LYS A 181 21.80 -4.33 1.79
C LYS A 181 22.75 -4.37 2.99
N LYS A 182 23.53 -3.31 3.22
CA LYS A 182 24.51 -3.23 4.31
C LYS A 182 23.79 -3.13 5.66
N GLN A 183 22.82 -2.22 5.76
CA GLN A 183 22.03 -2.03 6.98
C GLN A 183 20.92 -3.07 7.16
N LYS A 184 20.57 -3.82 6.11
CA LYS A 184 19.41 -4.72 6.05
C LYS A 184 18.14 -3.97 6.44
N LYS A 185 17.94 -2.81 5.83
CA LYS A 185 16.73 -1.99 5.96
C LYS A 185 16.13 -1.73 4.59
N ILE A 186 14.82 -1.64 4.55
CA ILE A 186 14.06 -1.37 3.35
C ILE A 186 13.01 -0.30 3.65
N ALA A 187 12.92 0.70 2.80
CA ALA A 187 11.81 1.65 2.79
C ALA A 187 10.93 1.33 1.59
N TYR A 188 9.63 1.33 1.79
CA TYR A 188 8.65 1.19 0.75
C TYR A 188 7.93 2.51 0.59
N PHE A 189 7.86 2.99 -0.65
CA PHE A 189 7.09 4.16 -1.00
C PHE A 189 6.19 3.83 -2.18
N SER A 190 4.89 3.79 -1.92
CA SER A 190 3.85 3.69 -2.93
C SER A 190 3.05 4.97 -2.97
N CYS A 191 2.61 5.34 -4.16
CA CYS A 191 1.69 6.43 -4.34
C CYS A 191 0.83 6.17 -5.56
N ARG A 192 -0.44 6.55 -5.46
CA ARG A 192 -1.42 6.43 -6.53
C ARG A 192 -2.23 7.71 -6.65
N ALA A 193 -2.60 8.04 -7.87
CA ALA A 193 -3.54 9.11 -8.20
C ALA A 193 -4.78 8.52 -8.84
N ILE A 194 -5.94 8.76 -8.25
CA ILE A 194 -7.24 8.33 -8.76
C ILE A 194 -8.02 9.55 -9.24
N SER A 195 -8.63 9.45 -10.42
CA SER A 195 -9.52 10.53 -10.89
C SER A 195 -10.59 10.86 -9.85
N ARG A 196 -10.80 12.16 -9.61
CA ARG A 196 -11.79 12.64 -8.62
C ARG A 196 -13.19 12.07 -8.89
N THR A 197 -13.58 11.94 -10.15
CA THR A 197 -14.89 11.40 -10.54
C THR A 197 -15.09 9.97 -10.04
N VAL A 198 -14.08 9.12 -10.20
CA VAL A 198 -14.12 7.71 -9.77
C VAL A 198 -14.10 7.62 -8.24
N ALA A 199 -13.25 8.39 -7.58
CA ALA A 199 -13.16 8.38 -6.12
C ALA A 199 -14.48 8.79 -5.41
N HIS A 200 -15.29 9.65 -6.04
CA HIS A 200 -16.61 10.02 -5.53
C HIS A 200 -17.69 8.94 -5.75
N GLU A 201 -17.50 8.01 -6.67
CA GLU A 201 -18.44 6.90 -6.92
C GLU A 201 -18.23 5.77 -5.90
N ASP A 202 -16.98 5.49 -5.51
CA ASP A 202 -16.64 4.47 -4.51
C ASP A 202 -17.08 4.86 -3.09
N SER A 203 -17.00 6.14 -2.74
CA SER A 203 -17.52 6.66 -1.47
C SER A 203 -19.05 6.57 -1.36
N LYS A 204 -19.78 6.66 -2.48
CA LYS A 204 -21.25 6.52 -2.52
C LYS A 204 -21.70 5.06 -2.48
N THR A 205 -20.98 4.16 -3.12
CA THR A 205 -21.31 2.72 -3.14
C THR A 205 -21.01 2.03 -1.81
N SER A 206 -19.99 2.46 -1.07
CA SER A 206 -19.73 1.99 0.30
C SER A 206 -20.80 2.46 1.30
N SER A 207 -21.31 3.69 1.17
CA SER A 207 -22.40 4.22 2.00
C SER A 207 -23.76 3.58 1.69
N GLY A 208 -24.04 3.26 0.43
CA GLY A 208 -25.30 2.64 -0.01
C GLY A 208 -25.52 1.20 0.49
N ARG A 209 -24.45 0.46 0.81
CA ARG A 209 -24.56 -0.92 1.33
C ARG A 209 -24.96 -1.00 2.80
N TYR A 210 -24.75 0.06 3.58
CA TYR A 210 -25.22 0.14 4.97
C TYR A 210 -26.62 0.76 5.10
N ALA A 211 -27.03 1.61 4.15
CA ALA A 211 -28.36 2.22 4.18
C ALA A 211 -29.51 1.24 3.84
N SER A 212 -29.24 0.17 3.08
CA SER A 212 -30.29 -0.80 2.68
C SER A 212 -30.69 -1.78 3.78
N TYR A 213 -29.91 -1.91 4.87
CA TYR A 213 -30.29 -2.70 6.04
C TYR A 213 -31.00 -1.87 7.11
N ALA A 214 -30.84 -0.54 7.11
CA ALA A 214 -31.44 0.35 8.10
C ALA A 214 -32.88 0.77 7.75
N SER A 215 -33.32 0.62 6.49
CA SER A 215 -34.69 0.95 6.06
C SER A 215 -35.67 -0.23 6.08
N ALA A 216 -35.22 -1.43 6.47
CA ALA A 216 -36.06 -2.62 6.55
C ALA A 216 -36.58 -2.92 7.98
N ALA A 217 -36.29 -2.06 8.95
CA ALA A 217 -36.66 -2.23 10.35
C ALA A 217 -37.45 -1.03 10.89
N ASP A 218 -38.46 -0.57 10.15
CA ASP A 218 -39.54 0.25 10.73
C ASP A 218 -40.78 0.21 9.83
N ASN A 219 -41.54 -0.89 9.92
CA ASN A 219 -42.94 -0.94 9.49
C ASN A 219 -43.59 -2.22 10.03
N SER A 220 -43.86 -2.20 11.33
CA SER A 220 -44.87 -3.06 11.93
C SER A 220 -45.44 -2.40 13.17
N ASP A 221 -46.36 -1.44 12.97
CA ASP A 221 -47.44 -1.23 13.93
C ASP A 221 -48.67 -0.64 13.25
N ASP A 222 -49.80 -0.86 13.92
CA ASP A 222 -51.18 -0.45 13.66
C ASP A 222 -52.04 -1.39 12.82
N GLY A 223 -52.83 -2.17 13.56
CA GLY A 223 -53.80 -3.13 13.08
C GLY A 223 -55.21 -2.59 12.87
N ASP A 224 -56.14 -3.53 12.72
CA ASP A 224 -57.55 -3.28 12.96
C ASP A 224 -58.24 -4.53 13.51
N SER A 225 -59.03 -4.28 14.54
CA SER A 225 -59.81 -5.20 15.34
C SER A 225 -61.24 -5.28 14.80
N ARG A 226 -61.81 -6.49 14.61
CA ARG A 226 -63.28 -6.66 14.73
C ARG A 226 -63.80 -8.10 14.81
N TYR A 227 -64.69 -8.28 15.81
CA TYR A 227 -65.62 -9.39 16.12
C TYR A 227 -64.98 -10.67 16.69
N GLY A 228 -65.25 -11.14 17.92
CA GLY A 228 -66.29 -10.85 18.92
C GLY A 228 -67.13 -12.11 19.19
N MET A 229 -67.07 -12.68 20.40
CA MET A 229 -68.25 -13.16 21.16
C MET A 229 -67.85 -13.77 22.52
N ALA A 230 -68.78 -13.58 23.46
CA ALA A 230 -68.74 -13.76 24.90
C ALA A 230 -68.49 -15.19 25.42
N GLY A 231 -68.07 -15.25 26.69
CA GLY A 231 -68.19 -16.44 27.54
C GLY A 231 -67.68 -16.18 28.96
N ALA A 232 -68.46 -15.48 29.78
CA ALA A 232 -68.26 -15.44 31.23
C ALA A 232 -68.80 -16.74 31.85
N MET A 233 -68.10 -17.25 32.87
CA MET A 233 -68.48 -18.40 33.68
C MET A 233 -69.55 -18.08 34.75
N ASP A 234 -70.25 -19.15 35.11
CA ASP A 234 -70.88 -19.51 36.39
C ASP A 234 -72.40 -19.36 36.63
N VAL A 235 -72.90 -20.51 37.11
CA VAL A 235 -74.20 -20.95 37.69
C VAL A 235 -75.34 -21.27 36.74
#